data_AF-W4L935-F1
#
_entry.id   AF-W4L935-F1
#
_cell.length_a   1.000
_cell.length_b   1.000
_cell.length_c   1.000
_cell.angle_alpha   90.00
_cell.angle_beta   90.00
_cell.angle_gamma   90.00
#
_symmetry.space_group_name_H-M   'P 1'
#
loop_
_entity.id
_entity.type
_entity.pdbx_description
1 polymer ?
#
loop_
_entity_poly.entity_id
_entity_poly.type
_entity_poly.pdbx_seq_one_letter_code
_entity_poly.pdbx_strand_id
1 'polypeptide(L)' 'MSTIRDADLIVVLDEGRVAETGTHDSLLASGGLYAQLVQRQLAATRQAA' A
#
# COMPACT_ATOMS: atom_id res chain seq x y z
N MET A 1 1.77 12.27 9.74
CA MET A 1 0.70 11.26 9.91
C MET A 1 -0.01 11.14 8.59
N SER A 2 0.07 9.96 7.97
CA SER A 2 -0.61 9.68 6.71
C SER A 2 -1.74 8.72 7.06
N THR A 3 -2.97 9.07 6.70
CA THR A 3 -4.17 8.29 7.00
C THR A 3 -4.10 6.83 6.57
N ILE A 4 -3.29 6.50 5.56
CA ILE A 4 -3.06 5.12 5.11
C ILE A 4 -2.04 4.39 5.99
N ARG A 5 -0.97 5.08 6.43
CA ARG A 5 0.09 4.48 7.24
C ARG A 5 -0.39 4.16 8.65
N ASP A 6 -1.28 4.97 9.18
CA ASP A 6 -1.81 4.85 10.54
C ASP A 6 -3.07 3.95 10.61
N ALA A 7 -3.40 3.23 9.52
CA ALA A 7 -4.57 2.35 9.47
C ALA A 7 -4.31 1.01 10.19
N ASP A 8 -5.25 0.64 11.07
CA ASP A 8 -5.23 -0.65 11.77
C ASP A 8 -5.44 -1.85 10.83
N LEU A 9 -6.14 -1.63 9.71
CA LEU A 9 -6.39 -2.62 8.67
C LEU A 9 -6.42 -1.97 7.29
N ILE A 10 -5.66 -2.56 6.38
CA ILE A 10 -5.65 -2.25 4.95
C ILE A 10 -6.15 -3.49 4.20
N VAL A 11 -7.06 -3.27 3.26
CA VAL A 11 -7.59 -4.30 2.36
C VAL A 11 -7.23 -3.92 0.94
N VAL A 12 -6.44 -4.76 0.28
CA VAL A 12 -6.05 -4.60 -1.11
C VAL A 12 -7.04 -5.34 -1.98
N LEU A 13 -7.64 -4.63 -2.92
CA LEU A 13 -8.56 -5.20 -3.90
C LEU A 13 -7.85 -5.36 -5.25
N ASP A 14 -8.03 -6.54 -5.85
CA ASP A 14 -7.60 -6.84 -7.21
C ASP A 14 -8.73 -7.60 -7.92
N GLU A 15 -9.08 -7.17 -9.13
CA GLU A 15 -10.16 -7.75 -9.93
C GLU A 15 -11.49 -7.99 -9.17
N GLY A 16 -11.85 -7.08 -8.26
CA GLY A 16 -13.07 -7.17 -7.45
C GLY A 16 -13.00 -8.20 -6.31
N ARG A 17 -11.81 -8.69 -5.96
CA ARG A 17 -11.57 -9.63 -4.86
C ARG A 17 -10.52 -9.08 -3.90
N VAL A 18 -10.56 -9.57 -2.66
CA VAL A 18 -9.51 -9.26 -1.67
C VAL A 18 -8.26 -10.06 -2.04
N ALA A 19 -7.18 -9.33 -2.37
CA ALA A 19 -5.89 -9.91 -2.71
C ALA A 19 -4.99 -10.02 -1.47
N GLU A 20 -4.94 -8.98 -0.63
CA GLU A 20 -4.12 -8.93 0.57
C GLU A 20 -4.81 -8.14 1.69
N THR A 21 -4.54 -8.50 2.94
CA THR A 21 -5.00 -7.75 4.12
C THR A 21 -3.90 -7.68 5.18
N GLY A 22 -3.84 -6.57 5.91
CA GLY A 22 -2.87 -6.41 6.99
C GLY A 22 -2.65 -4.95 7.38
N THR A 23 -1.65 -4.71 8.21
CA THR A 23 -1.16 -3.36 8.52
C THR A 23 -0.25 -2.86 7.41
N HIS A 24 0.01 -1.54 7.39
CA HIS A 24 0.95 -0.93 6.45
C HIS A 24 2.31 -1.64 6.44
N ASP A 25 2.90 -1.85 7.62
CA ASP A 25 4.23 -2.46 7.75
C ASP A 25 4.23 -3.93 7.32
N SER A 26 3.18 -4.69 7.66
CA SER A 26 3.02 -6.09 7.25
C SER A 26 2.97 -6.23 5.73
N LEU A 27 2.12 -5.42 5.08
CA LEU A 27 1.94 -5.47 3.63
C LEU A 27 3.16 -4.95 2.85
N LEU A 28 3.91 -4.01 3.42
CA LEU A 28 5.20 -3.59 2.86
C LEU A 28 6.24 -4.71 2.96
N ALA A 29 6.32 -5.39 4.11
CA ALA A 29 7.25 -6.49 4.32
C ALA A 29 6.93 -7.72 3.44
N SER A 30 5.64 -7.95 3.15
CA SER A 30 5.16 -8.98 2.21
C SER A 30 5.74 -8.79 0.79
N GLY A 31 5.99 -7.55 0.37
CA GLY A 31 6.46 -7.25 -0.99
C GLY A 31 5.40 -7.51 -2.08
N GLY A 32 4.14 -7.68 -1.69
CA GLY A 32 3.00 -7.96 -2.57
C GLY A 32 2.53 -6.75 -3.39
N LEU A 33 1.27 -6.81 -3.83
CA LEU A 33 0.62 -5.79 -4.65
C LEU A 33 0.58 -4.44 -3.93
N TYR A 34 0.29 -4.44 -2.63
CA TYR A 34 0.32 -3.22 -1.82
C TYR A 34 1.68 -2.50 -1.90
N ALA A 35 2.78 -3.24 -1.69
CA ALA A 35 4.12 -2.69 -1.69
C ALA A 35 4.47 -2.07 -3.05
N GLN A 36 4.10 -2.75 -4.15
CA GLN A 36 4.30 -2.23 -5.50
C GLN A 36 3.53 -0.91 -5.73
N LEU A 37 2.28 -0.81 -5.26
CA LEU A 37 1.49 0.41 -5.37
C LEU A 37 2.13 1.56 -4.59
N VAL A 38 2.58 1.32 -3.35
CA VAL A 38 3.26 2.33 -2.52
C VAL A 38 4.56 2.81 -3.18
N GLN A 39 5.37 1.91 -3.73
CA GLN A 39 6.60 2.30 -4.43
C GLN A 39 6.33 3.19 -5.65
N ARG A 40 5.29 2.88 -6.43
CA ARG A 40 4.87 3.72 -7.56
C ARG A 40 4.39 5.10 -7.11
N GLN A 41 3.62 5.16 -6.03
CA GLN A 41 3.14 6.42 -5.47
C GLN A 41 4.31 7.30 -4.98
N LEU A 42 5.29 6.73 -4.29
CA LEU A 42 6.50 7.44 -3.85
C LEU A 42 7.34 7.95 -5.03
N ALA A 43 7.47 7.15 -6.09
CA ALA A 43 8.18 7.57 -7.31
C ALA A 43 7.45 8.74 -8.01
N ALA A 44 6.12 8.70 -8.08
CA ALA A 44 5.31 9.76 -8.67
C ALA A 44 5.36 11.06 -7.84
N THR A 45 5.31 10.97 -6.50
CA THR A 45 5.43 12.16 -5.64
C THR A 45 6.80 12.84 -5.78
N ARG A 46 7.87 12.10 -6.10
CA ARG A 46 9.21 12.68 -6.37
C ARG A 46 9.32 13.41 -7.72
N GLN A 47 8.43 13.18 -8.68
CA GLN A 47 8.43 13.90 -9.97
C GLN A 47 7.68 15.23 -9.92
N ALA A 48 6.90 15.47 -8.87
CA ALA A 48 6.10 16.68 -8.69
C ALA A 48 6.76 17.72 -7.77
N ALA A 49 8.02 17.50 -7.36
CA ALA A 49 8.80 18.39 -6.49
C ALA A 49 10.08 18.83 -7.21
#